data_AF-A0AA89AJM4-F1
#
_entry.id   AF-A0AA89AJM4-F1
#
_cell.length_a   1.000
_cell.length_b   1.000
_cell.length_c   1.000
_cell.angle_alpha   90.00
_cell.angle_beta   90.00
_cell.angle_gamma   90.00
#
_symmetry.space_group_name_H-M   'P 1'
#
loop_
_entity.id
_entity.type
_entity.pdbx_description
1 polymer ?
#
loop_
_entity_poly.entity_id
_entity_poly.type
_entity_poly.pdbx_seq_one_letter_code
_entity_poly.pdbx_strand_id
1 'polypeptide(L)'
;MAGQTDIVTKPNRSDKVLDPDHQLQIASQVRAHFDSLSPKRPIKPNRSDNSDHNSPHPNFDASIAVPLPEFDKFLSLQSQSQAVIPGANNAVEPDEYVQTQYYQQLDSIDKQHHT
;
A
#
# COMPACT_ATOMS: atom_id res chain seq x y z
N MET A 1 17.47 -30.45 66.11
CA MET A 1 18.01 -29.75 64.92
C MET A 1 16.87 -28.95 64.33
N ALA A 2 16.81 -27.64 64.61
CA ALA A 2 15.78 -26.77 64.06
C ALA A 2 16.23 -26.31 62.67
N GLY A 3 15.46 -26.65 61.63
CA GLY A 3 15.72 -26.22 60.26
C GLY A 3 15.41 -24.73 60.11
N GLN A 4 16.43 -23.94 59.75
CA GLN A 4 16.23 -22.58 59.24
C GLN A 4 15.44 -22.65 57.95
N THR A 5 14.23 -22.10 57.94
CA THR A 5 13.49 -21.83 56.71
C THR A 5 13.96 -20.49 56.18
N ASP A 6 14.99 -20.50 55.35
CA ASP A 6 15.39 -19.30 54.59
C ASP A 6 14.25 -18.93 53.63
N ILE A 7 13.56 -17.84 53.93
CA ILE A 7 12.51 -17.27 53.08
C ILE A 7 13.19 -16.67 51.86
N VAL A 8 13.29 -17.44 50.78
CA VAL A 8 13.75 -16.94 49.47
C VAL A 8 12.70 -15.98 48.91
N THR A 9 12.93 -14.69 49.08
CA THR A 9 12.10 -13.64 48.49
C THR A 9 12.39 -13.57 47.00
N LYS A 10 11.37 -13.82 46.16
CA LYS A 10 11.51 -13.74 44.70
C LYS A 10 11.91 -12.32 44.31
N PRO A 11 12.90 -12.15 43.41
CA PRO A 11 13.26 -10.82 42.92
C PRO A 11 12.06 -10.21 42.21
N ASN A 12 11.78 -8.95 42.52
CA ASN A 12 10.75 -8.18 41.83
C ASN A 12 11.13 -8.08 40.34
N ARG A 13 10.20 -8.40 39.46
CA ARG A 13 10.38 -8.42 37.99
C ARG A 13 9.84 -7.17 37.30
N SER A 14 9.30 -6.22 38.07
CA SER A 14 8.72 -5.00 37.53
C SER A 14 9.69 -3.84 37.66
N ASP A 15 9.90 -3.14 36.55
CA ASP A 15 10.58 -1.85 36.56
C ASP A 15 9.77 -0.84 37.37
N LYS A 16 10.47 0.16 37.92
CA LYS A 16 9.83 1.25 38.63
C LYS A 16 8.99 2.05 37.65
N VAL A 17 7.70 2.20 37.95
CA VAL A 17 6.78 3.04 37.18
C VAL A 17 7.22 4.50 37.38
N LEU A 18 7.54 5.17 36.27
CA LEU A 18 7.90 6.59 36.25
C LEU A 18 6.67 7.47 36.51
N ASP A 19 6.92 8.70 36.95
CA ASP A 19 5.89 9.73 37.06
C ASP A 19 5.15 9.95 35.72
N PRO A 20 3.83 10.19 35.71
CA PRO A 20 3.04 10.37 34.49
C PRO A 20 3.59 11.44 33.54
N ASP A 21 4.09 12.56 34.06
CA ASP A 21 4.60 13.65 33.19
C ASP A 21 5.89 13.23 32.48
N HIS A 22 6.75 12.49 33.18
CA HIS A 22 7.96 11.91 32.60
C HIS A 22 7.63 10.87 31.52
N GLN A 23 6.59 10.06 31.72
CA GLN A 23 6.14 9.10 30.70
C GLN A 23 5.60 9.80 29.45
N LEU A 24 4.83 10.88 29.62
CA LEU A 24 4.33 11.69 28.52
C LEU A 24 5.47 12.33 27.72
N GLN A 25 6.49 12.84 28.41
CA GLN A 25 7.67 13.40 27.76
C GLN A 25 8.39 12.36 26.91
N ILE A 26 8.67 11.18 27.46
CA ILE A 26 9.32 10.08 26.74
C ILE A 26 8.47 9.66 25.53
N ALA A 27 7.15 9.51 25.71
CA ALA A 27 6.25 9.14 24.62
C ALA A 27 6.25 10.17 23.49
N SER A 28 6.27 11.47 23.83
CA SER A 28 6.35 12.56 22.86
C SER A 28 7.67 12.54 22.07
N GLN A 29 8.79 12.29 22.76
CA GLN A 29 10.11 12.22 22.14
C GLN A 29 10.24 11.03 21.19
N VAL A 30 9.74 9.86 21.62
CA VAL A 30 9.70 8.65 20.78
C VAL A 30 8.86 8.89 19.53
N ARG A 31 7.67 9.48 19.68
CA ARG A 31 6.80 9.81 18.55
C ARG A 31 7.48 10.76 17.57
N ALA A 32 8.05 11.86 18.06
CA ALA A 32 8.76 12.83 17.24
C ALA A 32 9.93 12.20 16.46
N HIS A 33 10.67 11.27 17.07
CA HIS A 33 11.74 10.55 16.39
C HIS A 33 11.22 9.74 15.21
N PHE A 34 10.17 8.93 15.39
CA PHE A 34 9.61 8.13 14.30
C PHE A 34 8.92 8.97 13.23
N ASP A 35 8.26 10.06 13.61
CA ASP A 35 7.67 11.01 12.66
C ASP A 35 8.76 11.66 11.79
N SER A 36 9.93 11.97 12.37
CA SER A 36 11.07 12.53 11.63
C SER A 36 11.67 11.55 10.62
N LEU A 37 11.59 10.25 10.90
CA LEU A 37 12.05 9.18 10.01
C LEU A 37 10.98 8.72 9.02
N SER A 38 9.74 9.21 9.16
CA SER A 38 8.64 8.76 8.32
C SER A 38 8.90 9.14 6.84
N PRO A 39 8.75 8.20 5.89
CA PRO A 39 8.95 8.51 4.49
C PRO A 39 7.98 9.58 4.01
N LYS A 40 8.51 10.66 3.43
CA LYS A 40 7.69 11.69 2.78
C LYS A 40 7.06 11.08 1.53
N ARG A 41 5.82 10.62 1.68
CA ARG A 41 5.04 10.09 0.56
C ARG A 41 4.62 11.26 -0.32
N PRO A 42 4.92 11.23 -1.64
CA PRO A 42 4.34 12.20 -2.56
C PRO A 42 2.81 12.07 -2.49
N ILE A 43 2.15 13.22 -2.50
CA ILE A 43 0.69 13.27 -2.54
C ILE A 43 0.29 12.62 -3.87
N LYS A 44 -0.66 11.68 -3.81
CA LYS A 44 -1.21 11.09 -5.04
C LYS A 44 -1.74 12.25 -5.91
N PRO A 45 -1.44 12.28 -7.21
CA PRO A 45 -2.03 13.29 -8.08
C PRO A 45 -3.56 13.22 -7.91
N ASN A 46 -4.20 14.38 -7.83
CA ASN A 46 -5.65 14.43 -7.86
C ASN A 46 -6.10 13.65 -9.09
N ARG A 47 -7.03 12.72 -8.89
CA ARG A 47 -7.81 12.20 -10.00
C ARG A 47 -8.40 13.42 -10.70
N SER A 48 -8.38 13.44 -12.02
CA SER A 48 -8.79 14.57 -12.85
C SER A 48 -10.20 15.07 -12.48
N ASP A 49 -10.28 15.89 -11.44
CA ASP A 49 -11.42 16.70 -11.08
C ASP A 49 -11.16 18.06 -11.72
N ASN A 50 -12.16 18.49 -12.47
CA ASN A 50 -12.13 19.61 -13.38
C ASN A 50 -11.41 20.83 -12.78
N SER A 51 -10.54 21.40 -13.60
CA SER A 51 -9.98 22.75 -13.55
C SER A 51 -10.71 23.74 -12.62
N ASP A 52 -10.44 23.66 -11.31
CA ASP A 52 -10.69 24.76 -10.40
C ASP A 52 -9.40 25.57 -10.26
N HIS A 53 -9.57 26.80 -10.72
CA HIS A 53 -8.61 27.75 -11.24
C HIS A 53 -7.71 28.38 -10.16
N ASN A 54 -7.18 27.64 -9.19
CA ASN A 54 -6.40 28.23 -8.10
C ASN A 54 -5.32 27.31 -7.48
N SER A 55 -4.67 26.50 -8.31
CA SER A 55 -3.34 25.99 -7.98
C SER A 55 -2.29 27.02 -8.43
N PRO A 56 -1.30 27.41 -7.61
CA PRO A 56 -0.16 28.18 -8.09
C PRO A 56 0.59 27.29 -9.08
N HIS A 57 0.32 27.49 -10.37
CA HIS A 57 1.07 26.85 -11.44
C HIS A 57 2.56 27.07 -11.17
N PRO A 58 3.40 26.02 -11.19
CA PRO A 58 4.83 26.25 -11.35
C PRO A 58 4.97 27.06 -12.64
N ASN A 59 5.65 28.21 -12.57
CA ASN A 59 5.95 29.05 -13.71
C ASN A 59 6.73 28.22 -14.74
N PHE A 60 6.01 27.51 -15.61
CA PHE A 60 6.57 27.02 -16.85
C PHE A 60 6.75 28.25 -17.70
N ASP A 61 8.00 28.71 -17.73
CA ASP A 61 8.47 29.71 -18.67
C ASP A 61 8.03 29.27 -20.07
N ALA A 62 7.11 30.04 -20.66
CA ALA A 62 6.54 29.81 -21.99
C ALA A 62 7.60 29.96 -23.11
N SER A 63 8.87 30.15 -22.77
CA SER A 63 9.99 30.28 -23.69
C SER A 63 10.56 28.95 -24.19
N ILE A 64 10.29 27.82 -23.53
CA ILE A 64 10.77 26.52 -24.02
C ILE A 64 9.66 25.84 -24.81
N ALA A 65 9.56 26.22 -26.09
CA ALA A 65 8.88 25.44 -27.12
C ALA A 65 9.61 24.11 -27.33
N VAL A 66 9.54 23.21 -26.35
CA VAL A 66 9.89 21.81 -26.57
C VAL A 66 8.76 21.21 -27.38
N PRO A 67 8.99 20.70 -28.60
CA PRO A 67 7.99 19.92 -29.32
C PRO A 67 7.69 18.68 -28.48
N LEU A 68 6.56 18.71 -27.77
CA LEU A 68 6.07 17.61 -26.94
C LEU A 68 5.56 16.52 -27.89
N PRO A 69 6.27 15.38 -28.05
CA PRO A 69 5.88 14.37 -29.02
C PRO A 69 4.49 13.77 -28.71
N GLU A 70 4.09 13.85 -27.44
CA GLU A 70 2.75 13.43 -26.96
C GLU A 70 1.64 14.33 -27.51
N PHE A 71 1.90 15.64 -27.68
CA PHE A 71 0.93 16.59 -28.23
C PHE A 71 0.72 16.36 -29.73
N ASP A 72 1.80 16.10 -30.48
CA ASP A 72 1.72 15.77 -31.90
C ASP A 72 0.96 14.46 -32.13
N LYS A 73 1.19 13.46 -31.27
CA LYS A 73 0.47 12.19 -31.30
C LYS A 73 -1.02 12.38 -30.99
N PHE A 74 -1.36 13.25 -30.05
CA PHE A 74 -2.75 13.57 -29.72
C PHE A 74 -3.48 14.20 -30.90
N LEU A 75 -2.88 15.19 -31.55
CA LEU A 75 -3.46 15.82 -32.75
C LEU A 75 -3.63 14.83 -33.91
N SER A 76 -2.64 13.95 -34.12
CA SER A 76 -2.71 12.89 -35.11
C SER A 76 -3.89 11.94 -34.86
N LEU A 77 -4.07 11.49 -33.62
CA LEU A 77 -5.19 10.62 -33.23
C LEU A 77 -6.55 11.33 -33.34
N GLN A 78 -6.62 12.63 -33.01
CA GLN A 78 -7.84 13.41 -33.13
C GLN A 78 -8.28 13.56 -34.60
N SER A 79 -7.32 13.69 -35.51
CA SER A 79 -7.59 13.77 -36.96
C SER A 79 -8.08 12.45 -37.55
N GLN A 80 -7.77 11.32 -36.90
CA GLN A 80 -8.22 9.99 -37.29
C GLN A 80 -9.55 9.66 -36.61
N SER A 81 -10.64 10.25 -37.10
CA SER A 81 -12.00 9.88 -36.67
C SER A 81 -12.39 8.50 -37.25
N GLN A 82 -11.68 7.44 -36.88
CA GLN A 82 -12.14 6.07 -37.15
C GLN A 82 -13.18 5.74 -36.08
N ALA A 83 -14.46 5.77 -36.45
CA ALA A 83 -15.51 5.23 -35.60
C ALA A 83 -15.21 3.73 -35.37
N VAL A 84 -14.80 3.38 -34.14
CA VAL A 84 -14.71 1.98 -33.74
C VAL A 84 -16.14 1.48 -33.65
N ILE A 85 -16.62 0.81 -34.70
CA ILE A 85 -17.88 0.07 -34.68
C ILE A 85 -17.65 -1.16 -33.80
N PRO A 86 -18.24 -1.27 -32.60
CA PRO A 86 -18.12 -2.48 -31.82
C PRO A 86 -19.02 -3.55 -32.48
N GLY A 87 -18.42 -4.50 -33.19
CA GLY A 87 -19.17 -5.62 -33.77
C GLY A 87 -18.58 -6.33 -34.99
N ALA A 88 -17.45 -5.88 -35.55
CA ALA A 88 -16.90 -6.55 -36.76
C ALA A 88 -16.07 -7.81 -36.47
N ASN A 89 -15.68 -8.06 -35.22
CA ASN A 89 -14.80 -9.17 -34.86
C ASN A 89 -15.47 -10.01 -33.76
N ASN A 90 -16.51 -10.75 -34.13
CA ASN A 90 -16.93 -11.93 -33.36
C ASN A 90 -15.87 -13.04 -33.56
N ALA A 91 -14.65 -12.79 -33.11
CA ALA A 91 -13.72 -13.87 -32.80
C ALA A 91 -14.03 -14.28 -31.36
N VAL A 92 -14.96 -15.22 -31.23
CA VAL A 92 -15.08 -16.02 -30.01
C VAL A 92 -13.78 -16.79 -29.92
N GLU A 93 -12.79 -16.23 -29.22
CA GLU A 93 -11.64 -16.99 -28.74
C GLU A 93 -12.21 -18.12 -27.88
N PRO A 94 -11.97 -19.40 -28.24
CA PRO A 94 -12.29 -20.47 -27.31
C PRO A 94 -11.31 -20.34 -26.15
N ASP A 95 -11.85 -20.07 -24.98
CA ASP A 95 -11.12 -20.20 -23.73
C ASP A 95 -10.46 -21.59 -23.68
N GLU A 96 -9.14 -21.65 -23.93
CA GLU A 96 -8.35 -22.88 -24.00
C GLU A 96 -8.03 -23.38 -22.57
N TYR A 97 -9.05 -23.47 -21.71
CA TYR A 97 -8.89 -24.05 -20.38
C TYR A 97 -8.88 -25.57 -20.47
N VAL A 98 -7.69 -26.16 -20.42
CA VAL A 98 -7.53 -27.60 -20.20
C VAL A 98 -7.75 -27.90 -18.73
N GLN A 99 -8.82 -28.61 -18.41
CA GLN A 99 -9.07 -29.07 -17.05
C GLN A 99 -7.95 -30.02 -16.60
N THR A 100 -7.08 -29.54 -15.72
CA THR A 100 -6.00 -30.36 -15.14
C THR A 100 -6.53 -31.22 -13.99
N GLN A 101 -6.00 -32.43 -13.84
CA GLN A 101 -6.39 -33.33 -12.76
C GLN A 101 -5.71 -32.99 -11.41
N TYR A 102 -5.00 -31.87 -11.33
CA TYR A 102 -4.12 -31.51 -10.21
C TYR A 102 -4.81 -31.54 -8.84
N TYR A 103 -6.10 -31.21 -8.79
CA TYR A 103 -6.87 -31.16 -7.55
C TYR A 103 -7.70 -32.42 -7.25
N GLN A 104 -7.69 -33.43 -8.13
CA GLN A 104 -8.57 -34.61 -7.98
C GLN A 104 -8.20 -35.51 -6.79
N GLN A 105 -6.97 -35.42 -6.30
CA GLN A 105 -6.46 -36.28 -5.23
C GLN A 105 -6.39 -35.58 -3.86
N LEU A 106 -6.81 -34.32 -3.75
CA LEU A 106 -6.73 -33.57 -2.48
C LEU A 106 -7.66 -34.11 -1.39
N ASP A 107 -8.67 -34.89 -1.75
CA ASP A 107 -9.59 -35.53 -0.80
C ASP A 107 -9.06 -36.87 -0.24
N SER A 108 -7.83 -37.28 -0.59
CA SER A 108 -7.26 -38.59 -0.22
C SER A 108 -6.65 -38.65 1.19
N ILE A 109 -6.70 -37.55 1.94
CA ILE A 109 -6.16 -37.48 3.31
C ILE A 109 -7.24 -37.82 4.33
N ASP A 110 -6.96 -38.86 5.12
CA ASP A 110 -7.83 -39.34 6.19
C ASP A 110 -8.05 -38.25 7.25
N LYS A 111 -9.32 -37.87 7.47
CA LYS A 111 -9.71 -36.80 8.40
C LYS A 111 -9.95 -37.33 9.81
N GLN A 112 -9.05 -38.17 10.33
CA GLN A 112 -9.17 -38.65 11.70
C GLN A 112 -8.76 -37.55 12.68
N HIS A 113 -9.76 -36.94 13.29
CA HIS A 113 -9.57 -36.14 14.49
C HIS A 113 -9.50 -37.07 15.69
N HIS A 114 -8.42 -36.99 16.48
CA HIS A 114 -8.38 -37.65 17.79
C HIS A 114 -9.36 -36.92 18.73
N THR A 115 -10.36 -37.64 19.23
CA THR A 115 -11.26 -37.20 20.31
C THR A 115 -10.66 -37.41 21.68
#